data_AF-A0A9D6YM79-F1
#
_entry.id   AF-A0A9D6YM79-F1
#
_cell.length_a   1.000
_cell.length_b   1.000
_cell.length_c   1.000
_cell.angle_alpha   90.00
_cell.angle_beta   90.00
_cell.angle_gamma   90.00
#
_symmetry.space_group_name_H-M   'P 1'
#
loop_
_entity.id
_entity.type
_entity.pdbx_description
1 polymer ?
#
loop_
_entity_poly.entity_id
_entity_poly.type
_entity_poly.pdbx_seq_one_letter_code
_entity_poly.pdbx_strand_id
1 'polypeptide(L)' 'MDTRIAGDGKYLAQCERCGTWVEVRPETFKTELFFEVLQASFHCCGLHQSATFTREKDTVDFH' A
#
# COMPACT_ATOMS: atom_id res chain seq x y z
N MET A 1 10.74 -1.60 -4.41
CA MET A 1 10.19 -0.79 -3.32
C MET A 1 9.52 -1.63 -2.23
N ASP A 2 9.83 -1.38 -0.96
CA ASP A 2 9.18 -2.03 0.19
C ASP A 2 7.93 -1.28 0.65
N THR A 3 6.94 -2.05 1.13
CA THR A 3 5.68 -1.54 1.66
C THR A 3 5.31 -2.22 2.97
N ARG A 4 4.62 -1.51 3.85
CA ARG A 4 4.05 -2.10 5.08
C ARG A 4 2.77 -1.39 5.50
N ILE A 5 1.89 -2.13 6.18
CA ILE A 5 0.69 -1.62 6.83
C ILE A 5 1.00 -1.56 8.33
N ALA A 6 0.98 -0.37 8.92
CA ALA A 6 1.20 -0.19 10.35
C ALA A 6 -0.03 -0.61 11.16
N GLY A 7 0.16 -0.93 12.45
CA GLY A 7 -0.92 -1.41 13.33
C GLY A 7 -2.06 -0.41 13.56
N ASP A 8 -1.85 0.86 13.25
CA ASP A 8 -2.88 1.92 13.25
C ASP A 8 -3.58 2.08 11.89
N GLY A 9 -3.36 1.16 10.94
CA GLY A 9 -3.98 1.12 9.62
C GLY A 9 -3.31 2.00 8.56
N LYS A 10 -2.17 2.63 8.88
CA LYS A 10 -1.45 3.47 7.92
C LYS A 10 -0.67 2.66 6.91
N TYR A 11 -0.72 3.10 5.65
CA TYR A 11 0.08 2.54 4.57
C TYR A 11 1.38 3.31 4.44
N LEU A 12 2.51 2.59 4.55
CA LEU A 12 3.85 3.17 4.46
C LEU A 12 4.59 2.59 3.26
N ALA A 13 5.16 3.46 2.44
CA ALA A 13 6.02 3.11 1.31
C ALA A 13 7.44 3.63 1.54
N GLN A 14 8.45 2.80 1.28
CA GLN A 14 9.84 3.22 1.39
C GLN A 14 10.29 3.91 0.10
N CYS A 15 10.82 5.13 0.19
CA CYS A 15 11.43 5.81 -0.96
C CYS A 15 12.66 5.03 -1.45
N GLU A 16 12.70 4.67 -2.74
CA GLU A 16 13.79 3.88 -3.32
C GLU A 16 15.11 4.65 -3.35
N ARG A 17 15.07 5.99 -3.28
CA ARG A 17 16.27 6.84 -3.31
C ARG A 17 16.89 7.09 -1.94
N CYS A 18 16.10 7.39 -0.93
CA CYS A 18 16.61 7.79 0.39
C CYS A 18 16.28 6.80 1.52
N GLY A 19 15.52 5.74 1.24
CA GLY A 19 15.12 4.75 2.23
C GLY A 19 14.12 5.24 3.28
N THR A 20 13.64 6.49 3.18
CA THR A 20 12.68 7.07 4.13
C THR A 20 11.30 6.45 3.93
N TRP A 21 10.63 6.12 5.02
CA TRP A 21 9.23 5.69 5.01
C TRP A 21 8.29 6.89 4.89
N VAL A 22 7.41 6.85 3.91
CA VAL A 22 6.43 7.89 3.62
C VAL A 22 5.04 7.31 3.81
N GLU A 23 4.18 8.03 4.54
CA GLU A 23 2.76 7.70 4.61
C GLU A 23 2.09 7.99 3.27
N VAL A 24 1.42 6.98 2.73
CA VAL A 24 0.71 7.05 1.45
C VAL A 24 -0.74 6.66 1.64
N ARG A 25 -1.59 7.07 0.70
CA ARG A 25 -3.02 6.73 0.68
C ARG A 25 -3.31 5.94 -0.59
N PRO A 26 -3.21 4.61 -0.55
CA PRO A 26 -3.42 3.81 -1.74
C PRO A 26 -4.91 3.67 -2.04
N GLU A 27 -5.22 3.62 -3.32
CA GLU A 27 -6.56 3.40 -3.86
C GLU A 27 -6.67 1.99 -4.41
N THR A 28 -7.89 1.45 -4.50
CA THR A 28 -8.10 0.11 -5.06
C THR A 28 -7.73 0.09 -6.54
N PHE A 29 -6.70 -0.68 -6.89
CA PHE A 29 -6.26 -0.86 -8.27
C PHE A 29 -6.93 -2.07 -8.91
N LYS A 30 -6.96 -3.20 -8.18
CA LYS A 30 -7.57 -4.44 -8.63
C LYS A 30 -8.20 -5.19 -7.46
N THR A 31 -9.38 -5.72 -7.68
CA THR A 31 -10.07 -6.55 -6.69
C THR A 31 -10.12 -7.99 -7.20
N GLU A 32 -9.69 -8.94 -6.36
CA GLU A 32 -9.77 -10.38 -6.61
C GLU A 32 -10.74 -11.05 -5.63
N LEU A 33 -10.90 -12.37 -5.72
CA LEU A 33 -11.84 -13.11 -4.86
C LEU A 33 -11.51 -12.97 -3.38
N PHE A 34 -10.25 -13.16 -3.01
CA PHE A 34 -9.77 -13.17 -1.61
C PHE A 34 -8.88 -11.99 -1.26
N PHE A 35 -8.42 -11.23 -2.26
CA PHE A 35 -7.47 -10.15 -2.07
C PHE A 35 -7.94 -8.88 -2.75
N GLU A 36 -7.44 -7.75 -2.27
CA GLU A 36 -7.44 -6.49 -2.97
C GLU A 36 -6.01 -5.99 -3.14
N VAL A 37 -5.74 -5.53 -4.35
CA VAL A 37 -4.50 -4.85 -4.71
C VAL A 37 -4.77 -3.36 -4.64
N LEU A 38 -4.04 -2.68 -3.78
CA LEU A 38 -4.09 -1.23 -3.60
C LEU A 38 -2.83 -0.61 -4.20
N GLN A 39 -2.95 0.58 -4.80
CA GLN A 39 -1.83 1.32 -5.36
C GLN A 39 -1.83 2.78 -4.90
N ALA A 40 -0.68 3.31 -4.51
CA ALA A 40 -0.49 4.73 -4.25
C ALA A 40 0.63 5.30 -5.10
N SER A 41 0.40 6.46 -5.70
CA SER A 41 1.47 7.32 -6.22
C SER A 41 1.96 8.26 -5.12
N PHE A 42 3.27 8.45 -5.01
CA PHE A 42 3.86 9.38 -4.05
C PHE A 42 5.14 10.01 -4.57
N HIS A 43 5.49 11.17 -3.99
CA HIS A 43 6.67 11.94 -4.36
C HIS A 43 7.65 11.97 -3.20
N CYS A 44 8.91 11.59 -3.45
CA CYS A 44 9.99 11.70 -2.48
C CYS A 44 11.31 11.94 -3.19
N CYS A 45 12.15 12.84 -2.66
CA CYS A 45 13.45 13.19 -3.25
C CYS A 45 13.40 13.60 -4.74
N GLY A 46 12.33 14.29 -5.14
CA GLY A 46 12.11 14.71 -6.53
C GLY A 46 11.72 13.59 -7.50
N LEU A 47 11.51 12.36 -7.00
CA LEU A 47 11.05 11.22 -7.79
C LEU A 47 9.56 10.96 -7.54
N HIS A 48 8.82 10.78 -8.61
CA HIS A 48 7.46 10.22 -8.58
C HIS A 48 7.58 8.70 -8.61
N GLN A 49 7.04 8.03 -7.60
CA GLN A 49 7.12 6.59 -7.36
C GLN A 49 5.72 6.03 -7.13
N SER A 50 5.57 4.71 -7.26
CA SER A 50 4.31 4.01 -6.99
C SER A 50 4.51 2.85 -6.03
N ALA A 51 3.57 2.68 -5.10
CA ALA A 51 3.53 1.65 -4.07
C ALA A 51 2.37 0.72 -4.31
N THR A 52 2.63 -0.59 -4.28
CA THR A 52 1.59 -1.62 -4.37
C THR A 52 1.48 -2.34 -3.04
N PHE A 53 0.25 -2.53 -2.57
CA PHE A 53 -0.10 -3.27 -1.37
C PHE A 53 -1.07 -4.37 -1.74
N THR A 54 -0.94 -5.52 -1.10
CA THR A 54 -1.94 -6.59 -1.17
C THR A 54 -2.56 -6.70 0.21
N ARG A 55 -3.88 -6.54 0.29
CA ARG A 55 -4.66 -6.76 1.51
C ARG A 55 -5.56 -7.96 1.29
N GLU A 56 -5.58 -8.89 2.23
CA GLU A 56 -6.58 -9.95 2.25
C GLU A 56 -7.93 -9.32 2.60
N LYS A 57 -8.97 -9.69 1.86
CA LYS A 57 -10.33 -9.31 2.24
C LYS A 57 -10.67 -10.13 3.47
N ASP A 58 -11.11 -9.47 4.54
CA ASP A 58 -11.83 -10.16 5.59
C ASP A 58 -13.02 -10.88 4.94
N THR A 59 -12.86 -12.19 4.70
CA THR A 59 -13.97 -13.03 4.29
C THR A 59 -14.91 -13.04 5.48
N VAL A 60 -16.03 -12.35 5.34
CA VAL A 60 -17.13 -12.41 6.31
C VAL A 60 -17.39 -13.89 6.57
N ASP A 61 -17.14 -14.32 7.81
CA ASP A 61 -17.51 -15.62 8.33
C ASP A 61 -19.05 -15.70 8.24
N PHE A 62 -19.56 -16.30 7.18
CA PHE A 62 -20.98 -16.63 7.10
C PHE A 62 -21.17 -17.90 7.93
N HIS A 63 -21.50 -17.73 9.21
CA HIS A 63 -21.95 -18.79 10.10
C HIS A 63 -23.44 -19.08 9.89
#